data_AF-A0AAD7M8F3-F1
#
_entry.id   AF-A0AAD7M8F3-F1
#
_cell.length_a   1.000
_cell.length_b   1.000
_cell.length_c   1.000
_cell.angle_alpha   90.00
_cell.angle_beta   90.00
_cell.angle_gamma   90.00
#
_symmetry.space_group_name_H-M   'P 1'
#
loop_
_entity.id
_entity.type
_entity.pdbx_description
1 polymer ?
#
loop_
_entity_poly.entity_id
_entity_poly.type
_entity_poly.pdbx_seq_one_letter_code
_entity_poly.pdbx_strand_id
1 'polypeptide(L)'
;MPPKKTSAPTDAGIFSSYSSLSSLGAPITLEDYTRIYKGPLADALQFLAEHVVGRQAAANARASLFLAQEERAKSNLKQPDTTRSSGDKAVARLSSAKKSSTLYTSQLGDAEAKAHATRAQADGLQKKLDEKRRLLLLLQVLEAKQSLRTKRIEEMTRMIEDLRRENCQCWPVSEMGNRRPPMPSLVSTHFQITPFQNPPEMKPTEALSSRVSNTRDAVAGLHNYTIRLSRFLKSPAPGEGTFRLQRAIARRLGPGHPETAQALDQCILYARTLADQKLQPNLQTQSANIRELEAKTHSNQEKAQKLQKLADLSTALRLLCEHHVSSIADFTENASHPLRRSLQEESRLSKDHVDISRAAIASDNRLAKLSENPLSFLTLVTQACRMQGSVGARAILAEVERIIRHAHRRASLLDAGRLPRPAGVDPSLIDEYRSTTDAAHDRATKLLTRKAEKAVMGRSLASDVEALLRESRVALGLPTM
;
A
#
# COMPACT_ATOMS: atom_id res chain seq x y z
N MET A 1 -11.70 25.54 10.85
CA MET A 1 -11.61 24.31 11.67
C MET A 1 -12.65 23.34 11.17
N PRO A 2 -12.29 22.14 10.72
CA PRO A 2 -13.27 21.16 10.24
C PRO A 2 -14.14 20.68 11.42
N PRO A 3 -15.44 20.40 11.20
CA PRO A 3 -16.30 19.83 12.23
C PRO A 3 -15.78 18.43 12.58
N LYS A 4 -15.29 18.26 13.82
CA LYS A 4 -14.97 16.94 14.37
C LYS A 4 -16.27 16.14 14.37
N LYS A 5 -16.31 15.06 13.60
CA LYS A 5 -17.37 14.05 13.70
C LYS A 5 -17.35 13.51 15.13
N THR A 6 -18.32 13.93 15.93
CA THR A 6 -18.56 13.42 17.27
C THR A 6 -19.01 11.96 17.12
N SER A 7 -18.07 11.03 17.26
CA SER A 7 -18.41 9.62 17.42
C SER A 7 -19.34 9.48 18.62
N ALA A 8 -20.45 8.75 18.45
CA ALA A 8 -21.34 8.45 19.55
C ALA A 8 -20.51 7.90 20.74
N PRO A 9 -20.70 8.42 21.96
CA PRO A 9 -19.93 7.99 23.11
C PRO A 9 -20.17 6.50 23.33
N THR A 10 -19.09 5.72 23.33
CA THR A 10 -19.14 4.30 23.67
C THR A 10 -19.45 4.16 25.16
N ASP A 11 -20.28 3.18 25.53
CA ASP A 11 -20.68 2.94 26.93
C ASP A 11 -19.47 2.78 27.88
N ALA A 12 -18.35 2.27 27.35
CA ALA A 12 -17.07 2.17 28.07
C ALA A 12 -16.49 3.54 28.47
N GLY A 13 -16.67 4.58 27.64
CA GLY A 13 -16.19 5.94 27.94
C GLY A 13 -17.00 6.62 29.05
N ILE A 14 -18.30 6.32 29.12
CA ILE A 14 -19.19 6.87 30.15
C ILE A 14 -18.81 6.33 31.52
N PHE A 15 -18.58 5.02 31.64
CA PHE A 15 -18.21 4.40 32.91
C PHE A 15 -16.82 4.86 33.41
N SER A 16 -15.85 4.98 32.49
CA SER A 16 -14.51 5.47 32.82
C SER A 16 -14.52 6.91 33.34
N SER A 17 -15.20 7.81 32.64
CA SER A 17 -15.30 9.22 33.04
C SER A 17 -16.08 9.41 34.35
N TYR A 18 -17.15 8.63 34.55
CA TYR A 18 -17.88 8.60 35.82
C TYR A 18 -17.01 8.15 36.99
N SER A 19 -16.25 7.06 36.83
CA SER A 19 -15.34 6.55 37.87
C SER A 19 -14.30 7.60 38.27
N SER A 20 -13.69 8.28 37.29
CA SER A 20 -12.74 9.36 37.53
C SER A 20 -13.37 10.54 38.28
N LEU A 21 -14.57 10.98 37.89
CA LEU A 21 -15.27 12.09 38.57
C LEU A 21 -15.79 11.71 39.97
N SER A 22 -16.19 10.46 40.15
CA SER A 22 -16.55 9.92 41.47
C SER A 22 -15.33 9.88 42.40
N SER A 23 -14.14 9.51 41.88
CA SER A 23 -12.88 9.59 42.63
C SER A 23 -12.46 11.03 42.98
N LEU A 24 -12.92 12.01 42.20
CA LEU A 24 -12.78 13.44 42.48
C LEU A 24 -13.76 13.94 43.56
N GLY A 25 -14.69 13.10 44.00
CA GLY A 25 -15.71 13.42 45.01
C GLY A 25 -16.96 14.09 44.44
N ALA A 26 -17.27 13.90 43.15
CA ALA A 26 -18.50 14.40 42.57
C ALA A 26 -19.73 13.64 43.14
N PRO A 27 -20.71 14.32 43.75
CA PRO A 27 -21.90 13.68 44.34
C PRO A 27 -22.97 13.45 43.27
N ILE A 28 -22.63 12.69 42.22
CA ILE A 28 -23.54 12.43 41.09
C ILE A 28 -23.77 10.91 41.02
N THR A 29 -25.03 10.49 40.88
CA THR A 29 -25.36 9.08 40.67
C THR A 29 -25.06 8.67 39.22
N LEU A 30 -24.80 7.39 38.96
CA LEU A 30 -24.51 6.91 37.60
C LEU A 30 -25.67 7.21 36.62
N GLU A 31 -26.92 7.10 37.10
CA GLU A 31 -28.10 7.41 36.30
C GLU A 31 -28.16 8.89 35.90
N ASP A 32 -27.94 9.80 36.86
CA ASP A 32 -27.90 11.24 36.57
C ASP A 32 -26.73 11.58 35.65
N TYR A 33 -25.58 10.91 35.84
CA TYR A 33 -24.42 11.09 34.98
C TYR A 33 -24.72 10.73 33.52
N THR A 34 -25.34 9.57 33.25
CA THR A 34 -25.70 9.17 31.88
C THR A 34 -26.71 10.12 31.22
N ARG A 35 -27.57 10.76 32.01
CA ARG A 35 -28.52 11.78 31.51
C ARG A 35 -27.79 13.06 31.09
N ILE A 36 -26.82 13.49 31.88
CA ILE A 36 -26.04 14.72 31.70
C ILE A 36 -24.93 14.53 30.64
N TYR A 37 -24.43 13.31 30.46
CA TYR A 37 -23.35 12.96 29.52
C TYR A 37 -23.84 12.92 28.06
N LYS A 38 -24.27 14.07 27.54
CA LYS A 38 -24.71 14.24 26.15
C LYS A 38 -24.18 15.55 25.55
N GLY A 39 -23.77 15.49 24.29
CA GLY A 39 -23.34 16.66 23.51
C GLY A 39 -22.09 17.35 24.08
N PRO A 40 -21.97 18.69 23.96
CA PRO A 40 -20.74 19.42 24.33
C PRO A 40 -20.42 19.37 25.83
N LEU A 41 -21.41 19.09 26.68
CA LEU A 41 -21.19 18.89 28.12
C LEU A 41 -20.46 17.59 28.41
N ALA A 42 -20.69 16.53 27.61
CA ALA A 42 -19.94 15.28 27.72
C ALA A 42 -18.44 15.50 27.45
N ASP A 43 -18.11 16.31 26.44
CA ASP A 43 -16.72 16.65 26.12
C ASP A 43 -16.05 17.43 27.27
N ALA A 44 -16.78 18.36 27.90
CA ALA A 44 -16.29 19.11 29.06
C ALA A 44 -16.07 18.22 30.29
N LEU A 45 -17.01 17.29 30.56
CA LEU A 45 -16.89 16.33 31.66
C LEU A 45 -15.74 15.33 31.42
N GLN A 46 -15.57 14.88 30.18
CA GLN A 46 -14.43 14.05 29.79
C GLN A 46 -13.11 14.80 29.95
N PHE A 47 -13.04 16.06 29.51
CA PHE A 47 -11.85 16.90 29.69
C PHE A 47 -11.50 17.06 31.17
N LEU A 48 -12.49 17.33 32.03
CA LEU A 48 -12.28 17.42 33.48
C LEU A 48 -11.81 16.08 34.08
N ALA A 49 -12.40 14.96 33.67
CA ALA A 49 -11.99 13.63 34.11
C ALA A 49 -10.54 13.29 33.73
N GLU A 50 -10.08 13.75 32.57
CA GLU A 50 -8.72 13.50 32.06
C GLU A 50 -7.67 14.43 32.69
N HIS A 51 -8.02 15.68 32.99
CA HIS A 51 -7.03 16.72 33.34
C HIS A 51 -7.03 17.13 34.81
N VAL A 52 -8.09 16.85 35.57
CA VAL A 52 -8.15 17.21 37.00
C VAL A 52 -7.63 16.04 37.84
N VAL A 53 -6.46 16.25 38.43
CA VAL A 53 -5.85 15.27 39.33
C VAL A 53 -6.65 15.19 40.64
N GLY A 54 -7.10 13.99 40.98
CA GLY A 54 -7.86 13.69 42.21
C GLY A 54 -7.24 14.27 43.48
N ARG A 55 -8.08 14.65 44.47
CA ARG A 55 -7.62 15.03 45.81
C ARG A 55 -6.69 13.97 46.41
N GLN A 56 -7.00 12.69 46.17
CA GLN A 56 -6.20 11.56 46.63
C GLN A 56 -4.85 11.46 45.90
N ALA A 57 -4.79 11.71 44.59
CA ALA A 57 -3.53 11.75 43.86
C ALA A 57 -2.67 12.95 44.28
N ALA A 58 -3.26 14.11 44.54
CA ALA A 58 -2.57 15.27 45.11
C ALA A 58 -2.07 15.00 46.54
N ALA A 59 -2.87 14.31 47.36
CA ALA A 59 -2.46 13.89 48.70
C ALA A 59 -1.29 12.89 48.65
N ASN A 60 -1.33 11.92 47.73
CA ASN A 60 -0.24 10.97 47.51
C ASN A 60 1.05 11.67 47.03
N ALA A 61 0.94 12.66 46.15
CA ALA A 61 2.07 13.46 45.71
C ALA A 61 2.66 14.33 46.83
N ARG A 62 1.81 14.87 47.72
CA ARG A 62 2.29 15.56 48.93
C ARG A 62 2.95 14.58 49.88
N ALA A 63 2.37 13.40 50.09
CA ALA A 63 2.94 12.36 50.94
C ALA A 63 4.30 11.88 50.42
N SER A 64 4.46 11.70 49.11
CA SER A 64 5.75 11.34 48.51
C SER A 64 6.79 12.45 48.61
N LEU A 65 6.37 13.72 48.47
CA LEU A 65 7.25 14.87 48.75
C LEU A 65 7.66 14.92 50.22
N PHE A 66 6.74 14.68 51.15
CA PHE A 66 7.04 14.61 52.58
C PHE A 66 8.00 13.46 52.90
N LEU A 67 7.77 12.26 52.36
CA LEU A 67 8.68 11.13 52.52
C LEU A 67 10.06 11.43 51.91
N ALA A 68 10.12 12.07 50.74
CA ALA A 68 11.40 12.48 50.15
C ALA A 68 12.11 13.55 50.99
N GLN A 69 11.38 14.45 51.66
CA GLN A 69 11.93 15.42 52.60
C GLN A 69 12.40 14.76 53.89
N GLU A 70 11.65 13.78 54.39
CA GLU A 70 11.97 13.02 55.60
C GLU A 70 13.16 12.08 55.38
N GLU A 71 13.26 11.44 54.21
CA GLU A 71 14.46 10.70 53.79
C GLU A 71 15.68 11.62 53.66
N ARG A 72 15.50 12.85 53.16
CA ARG A 72 16.57 13.85 53.18
C ARG A 72 16.97 14.26 54.60
N ALA A 73 16.03 14.34 55.54
CA ALA A 73 16.30 14.68 56.94
C ALA A 73 16.94 13.51 57.71
N LYS A 74 16.56 12.26 57.41
CA LYS A 74 17.14 11.03 57.99
C LYS A 74 18.49 10.67 57.38
N SER A 75 18.70 11.00 56.11
CA SER A 75 20.04 11.00 55.55
C SER A 75 20.82 12.06 56.31
N ASN A 76 21.79 11.65 57.13
CA ASN A 76 22.77 12.54 57.75
C ASN A 76 23.68 13.22 56.69
N LEU A 77 23.13 13.66 55.56
CA LEU A 77 23.65 14.79 54.81
C LEU A 77 23.54 15.98 55.76
N LYS A 78 24.56 16.10 56.62
CA LYS A 78 24.84 17.30 57.40
C LYS A 78 24.50 18.50 56.53
N GLN A 79 23.62 19.37 57.02
CA GLN A 79 23.51 20.72 56.48
C GLN A 79 24.94 21.21 56.20
N PRO A 80 25.21 21.73 54.99
CA PRO A 80 26.57 21.92 54.53
C PRO A 80 27.31 22.76 55.55
N ASP A 81 28.22 22.13 56.29
CA ASP A 81 29.12 22.78 57.23
C ASP A 81 29.63 24.05 56.54
N THR A 82 29.25 25.20 57.09
CA THR A 82 29.53 26.52 56.53
C THR A 82 31.03 26.82 56.45
N THR A 83 31.86 25.93 57.00
CA THR A 83 33.31 25.98 57.01
C THR A 83 33.99 25.22 55.86
N ARG A 84 33.27 24.44 55.04
CA ARG A 84 33.89 23.83 53.85
C ARG A 84 34.21 24.88 52.78
N SER A 85 35.47 24.89 52.36
CA SER A 85 35.98 25.66 51.23
C SER A 85 35.04 25.50 50.01
N SER A 86 34.80 26.58 49.28
CA SER A 86 33.97 26.57 48.07
C SER A 86 34.46 25.52 47.05
N GLY A 87 35.76 25.24 47.04
CA GLY A 87 36.38 24.18 46.25
C GLY A 87 35.84 22.78 46.60
N ASP A 88 35.81 22.42 47.88
CA ASP A 88 35.32 21.10 48.31
C ASP A 88 33.84 20.91 48.01
N LYS A 89 33.04 21.99 48.11
CA LYS A 89 31.62 21.99 47.73
C LYS A 89 31.46 21.77 46.22
N ALA A 90 32.30 22.38 45.39
CA ALA A 90 32.30 22.18 43.95
C ALA A 90 32.72 20.74 43.57
N VAL A 91 33.75 20.19 44.22
CA VAL A 91 34.21 18.80 43.99
C VAL A 91 33.15 17.79 44.42
N ALA A 92 32.49 18.00 45.57
CA ALA A 92 31.39 17.14 46.03
C ALA A 92 30.20 17.18 45.05
N ARG A 93 29.81 18.37 44.56
CA ARG A 93 28.74 18.50 43.55
C ARG A 93 29.12 17.83 42.23
N LEU A 94 30.35 17.99 41.78
CA LEU A 94 30.83 17.39 40.53
C LEU A 94 30.91 15.87 40.64
N SER A 95 31.36 15.32 41.78
CA SER A 95 31.38 13.87 42.00
C SER A 95 29.97 13.29 42.11
N SER A 96 29.03 13.99 42.76
CA SER A 96 27.61 13.61 42.80
C SER A 96 26.99 13.65 41.40
N ALA A 97 27.26 14.70 40.62
CA ALA A 97 26.76 14.85 39.26
C ALA A 97 27.31 13.76 38.33
N LYS A 98 28.59 13.39 38.48
CA LYS A 98 29.19 12.25 37.77
C LYS A 98 28.50 10.92 38.11
N LYS A 99 28.26 10.66 39.40
CA LYS A 99 27.55 9.44 39.85
C LYS A 99 26.12 9.38 39.32
N SER A 100 25.38 10.49 39.34
CA SER A 100 24.04 10.54 38.74
C SER A 100 24.10 10.36 37.23
N SER A 101 25.09 10.94 36.55
CA SER A 101 25.27 10.75 35.10
C SER A 101 25.51 9.29 34.77
N THR A 102 26.38 8.59 35.51
CA THR A 102 26.65 7.16 35.28
C THR A 102 25.41 6.29 35.55
N LEU A 103 24.63 6.65 36.56
CA LEU A 103 23.38 5.95 36.89
C LEU A 103 22.35 6.14 35.78
N TYR A 104 22.16 7.36 35.28
CA TYR A 104 21.22 7.63 34.19
C TYR A 104 21.66 6.98 32.86
N THR A 105 22.97 6.93 32.57
CA THR A 105 23.45 6.21 31.38
C THR A 105 23.21 4.71 31.49
N SER A 106 23.35 4.12 32.69
CA SER A 106 23.02 2.70 32.92
C SER A 106 21.51 2.45 32.75
N GLN A 107 20.67 3.30 33.35
CA GLN A 107 19.22 3.19 33.24
C GLN A 107 18.72 3.36 31.80
N LEU A 108 19.34 4.26 31.03
CA LEU A 108 19.05 4.43 29.61
C LEU A 108 19.41 3.17 28.83
N GLY A 109 20.59 2.59 29.07
CA GLY A 109 21.00 1.32 28.44
C GLY A 109 20.06 0.16 28.77
N ASP A 110 19.61 0.04 30.02
CA ASP A 110 18.63 -0.98 30.43
C ASP A 110 17.27 -0.76 29.77
N ALA A 111 16.83 0.49 29.64
CA ALA A 111 15.58 0.84 28.96
C ALA A 111 15.65 0.55 27.46
N GLU A 112 16.78 0.87 26.80
CA GLU A 112 17.04 0.54 25.40
C GLU A 112 17.06 -0.97 25.18
N ALA A 113 17.71 -1.74 26.06
CA ALA A 113 17.72 -3.21 25.98
C ALA A 113 16.30 -3.80 26.12
N LYS A 114 15.49 -3.29 27.06
CA LYS A 114 14.08 -3.70 27.20
C LYS A 114 13.24 -3.30 25.98
N ALA A 115 13.45 -2.12 25.41
CA ALA A 115 12.79 -1.68 24.19
C ALA A 115 13.16 -2.57 22.98
N HIS A 116 14.42 -2.98 22.86
CA HIS A 116 14.85 -3.92 21.83
C HIS A 116 14.25 -5.31 22.03
N ALA A 117 14.19 -5.82 23.25
CA ALA A 117 13.58 -7.12 23.56
C ALA A 117 12.08 -7.14 23.23
N THR A 118 11.34 -6.09 23.62
CA THR A 118 9.90 -5.97 23.31
C THR A 118 9.66 -5.81 21.82
N ARG A 119 10.51 -5.07 21.10
CA ARG A 119 10.45 -4.97 19.63
C ARG A 119 10.69 -6.32 18.95
N ALA A 120 11.68 -7.09 19.40
CA ALA A 120 11.94 -8.42 18.86
C ALA A 120 10.75 -9.39 19.11
N GLN A 121 10.08 -9.27 20.26
CA GLN A 121 8.85 -10.02 20.53
C GLN A 121 7.70 -9.60 19.60
N ALA A 122 7.51 -8.29 19.39
CA ALA A 122 6.50 -7.78 18.47
C ALA A 122 6.75 -8.27 17.03
N ASP A 123 7.99 -8.23 16.56
CA ASP A 123 8.37 -8.75 15.24
C ASP A 123 8.12 -10.27 15.14
N GLY A 124 8.39 -11.02 16.21
CA GLY A 124 8.09 -12.45 16.30
C GLY A 124 6.60 -12.76 16.24
N LEU A 125 5.76 -11.97 16.93
CA LEU A 125 4.30 -12.11 16.88
C LEU A 125 3.75 -11.71 15.51
N GLN A 126 4.29 -10.68 14.87
CA GLN A 126 3.90 -10.25 13.54
C GLN A 126 4.14 -11.36 12.51
N LYS A 127 5.32 -12.02 12.55
CA LYS A 127 5.62 -13.17 11.69
C LYS A 127 4.61 -14.31 11.89
N LYS A 128 4.30 -14.67 13.15
CA LYS A 128 3.29 -15.69 13.46
C LYS A 128 1.91 -15.31 12.92
N LEU A 129 1.53 -14.03 13.00
CA LEU A 129 0.25 -13.54 12.49
C LEU A 129 0.19 -13.68 10.96
N ASP A 130 1.26 -13.31 10.26
CA ASP A 130 1.33 -13.43 8.81
C ASP A 130 1.34 -14.90 8.35
N GLU A 131 1.99 -15.80 9.08
CA GLU A 131 1.88 -17.26 8.87
C GLU A 131 0.43 -17.75 9.02
N LYS A 132 -0.28 -17.30 10.07
CA LYS A 132 -1.71 -17.66 10.28
C LYS A 132 -2.60 -17.11 9.17
N ARG A 133 -2.35 -15.89 8.68
CA ARG A 133 -3.07 -15.31 7.53
C ARG A 133 -2.87 -16.13 6.26
N ARG A 134 -1.64 -16.55 5.97
CA ARG A 134 -1.32 -17.42 4.82
C ARG A 134 -2.03 -18.76 4.92
N LEU A 135 -2.04 -19.37 6.11
CA LEU A 135 -2.74 -20.62 6.36
C LEU A 135 -4.26 -20.48 6.17
N LEU A 136 -4.84 -19.38 6.66
CA LEU A 136 -6.27 -19.09 6.49
C LEU A 136 -6.64 -18.92 5.01
N LEU A 137 -5.84 -18.18 4.24
CA LEU A 137 -6.02 -18.06 2.79
C LEU A 137 -5.95 -19.43 2.08
N LEU A 138 -5.01 -20.28 2.48
CA LEU A 138 -4.92 -21.63 1.92
C LEU A 138 -6.16 -22.47 2.26
N LEU A 139 -6.66 -22.40 3.49
CA LEU A 139 -7.90 -23.08 3.90
C LEU A 139 -9.11 -22.58 3.10
N GLN A 140 -9.25 -21.26 2.90
CA GLN A 140 -10.33 -20.69 2.08
C GLN A 140 -10.27 -21.17 0.62
N VAL A 141 -9.07 -21.26 0.04
CA VAL A 141 -8.90 -21.79 -1.32
C VAL A 141 -9.27 -23.27 -1.38
N LEU A 142 -8.90 -24.07 -0.37
CA LEU A 142 -9.26 -25.47 -0.28
C LEU A 142 -10.77 -25.67 -0.10
N GLU A 143 -11.41 -24.86 0.75
CA GLU A 143 -12.86 -24.83 0.93
C GLU A 143 -13.59 -24.48 -0.37
N ALA A 144 -13.13 -23.44 -1.08
CA ALA A 144 -13.67 -23.07 -2.39
C ALA A 144 -13.52 -24.22 -3.41
N LYS A 145 -12.36 -24.88 -3.47
CA LYS A 145 -12.14 -26.06 -4.34
C LYS A 145 -13.06 -27.23 -3.97
N GLN A 146 -13.28 -27.48 -2.69
CA GLN A 146 -14.19 -28.53 -2.24
C GLN A 146 -15.65 -28.19 -2.58
N SER A 147 -16.06 -26.93 -2.46
CA SER A 147 -17.39 -26.46 -2.89
C SER A 147 -17.60 -26.62 -4.41
N LEU A 148 -16.54 -26.43 -5.22
CA LEU A 148 -16.61 -26.67 -6.65
C LEU A 148 -16.69 -28.17 -6.97
N ARG A 149 -15.95 -29.00 -6.24
CA ARG A 149 -15.98 -30.46 -6.39
C ARG A 149 -17.36 -31.04 -6.07
N THR A 150 -17.97 -30.57 -4.98
CA THR A 150 -19.33 -30.98 -4.60
C THR A 150 -20.35 -30.57 -5.66
N LYS A 151 -20.32 -29.33 -6.16
CA LYS A 151 -21.16 -28.90 -7.29
C LYS A 151 -20.99 -29.77 -8.54
N ARG A 152 -19.76 -30.12 -8.91
CA ARG A 152 -19.50 -31.02 -10.06
C ARG A 152 -20.06 -32.42 -9.84
N ILE A 153 -19.97 -32.94 -8.61
CA ILE A 153 -20.56 -34.25 -8.26
C ILE A 153 -22.09 -34.18 -8.34
N GLU A 154 -22.70 -33.10 -7.85
CA GLU A 154 -24.14 -32.87 -7.97
C GLU A 154 -24.59 -32.80 -9.43
N GLU A 155 -23.86 -32.06 -10.27
CA GLU A 155 -24.11 -31.97 -11.72
C GLU A 155 -23.95 -33.33 -12.41
N MET A 156 -22.90 -34.10 -12.08
CA MET A 156 -22.72 -35.46 -12.59
C MET A 156 -23.86 -36.39 -12.16
N THR A 157 -24.30 -36.30 -10.90
CA THR A 157 -25.40 -37.11 -10.39
C THR A 157 -26.69 -36.77 -11.14
N ARG A 158 -26.94 -35.48 -11.37
CA ARG A 158 -28.06 -35.00 -12.19
C ARG A 158 -28.00 -35.52 -13.63
N MET A 159 -26.84 -35.46 -14.29
CA MET A 159 -26.66 -36.02 -15.64
C MET A 159 -26.91 -37.54 -15.68
N ILE A 160 -26.47 -38.29 -14.66
CA ILE A 160 -26.74 -39.74 -14.56
C ILE A 160 -28.24 -40.00 -14.38
N GLU A 161 -28.93 -39.20 -13.57
CA GLU A 161 -30.38 -39.29 -13.41
C GLU A 161 -31.13 -38.96 -14.71
N ASP A 162 -30.72 -37.91 -15.42
CA ASP A 162 -31.32 -37.52 -16.70
C ASP A 162 -31.13 -38.64 -17.73
N LEU A 163 -29.91 -39.22 -17.84
CA LEU A 163 -29.65 -40.38 -18.69
C LEU A 163 -30.49 -41.61 -18.29
N ARG A 164 -30.68 -41.87 -16.99
CA ARG A 164 -31.56 -42.96 -16.53
C ARG A 164 -33.01 -42.72 -16.92
N ARG A 165 -33.50 -41.48 -16.83
CA ARG A 165 -34.87 -41.12 -17.25
C ARG A 165 -35.04 -41.27 -18.76
N GLU A 166 -34.07 -40.83 -19.54
CA GLU A 166 -34.07 -40.97 -21.01
C GLU A 166 -34.01 -42.45 -21.42
N ASN A 167 -33.16 -43.26 -20.81
CA ASN A 167 -33.07 -44.70 -21.12
C ASN A 167 -34.31 -45.48 -20.69
N CYS A 168 -34.99 -45.09 -19.60
CA CYS A 168 -36.24 -45.71 -19.16
C CYS A 168 -37.44 -45.40 -20.07
N GLN A 169 -37.38 -44.33 -20.89
CA GLN A 169 -38.50 -43.94 -21.78
C GLN A 169 -38.43 -44.57 -23.18
N CYS A 170 -37.30 -45.19 -23.57
CA CYS A 170 -37.07 -45.66 -24.95
C CYS A 170 -37.14 -47.17 -25.19
N TRP A 171 -37.50 -47.99 -24.18
CA TRP A 171 -37.75 -49.42 -24.41
C TRP A 171 -39.18 -49.79 -24.02
N PRO A 172 -40.15 -49.73 -24.95
CA PRO A 172 -41.37 -50.48 -24.78
C PRO A 172 -40.97 -51.95 -24.76
N VAL A 173 -41.10 -52.58 -23.59
CA VAL A 173 -41.13 -54.03 -23.43
C VAL A 173 -42.40 -54.52 -24.14
N SER A 174 -42.31 -54.62 -25.46
CA SER A 174 -43.24 -55.39 -26.27
C SER A 174 -42.43 -56.48 -26.93
N GLU A 175 -42.67 -57.68 -26.43
CA GLU A 175 -42.56 -58.97 -27.11
C GLU A 175 -42.15 -58.87 -28.58
N MET A 176 -40.87 -59.10 -28.86
CA MET A 176 -40.52 -59.69 -30.15
C MET A 176 -39.21 -60.47 -30.03
N GLY A 177 -39.31 -61.74 -30.39
CA GLY A 177 -38.32 -62.76 -30.11
C GLY A 177 -36.99 -62.62 -30.85
N ASN A 178 -35.98 -63.25 -30.24
CA ASN A 178 -34.98 -64.09 -30.90
C ASN A 178 -34.46 -63.63 -32.26
N ARG A 179 -33.89 -62.43 -32.36
CA ARG A 179 -32.84 -62.13 -33.35
C ARG A 179 -31.77 -61.24 -32.73
N ARG A 180 -30.61 -61.84 -32.44
CA ARG A 180 -29.37 -61.12 -32.13
C ARG A 180 -29.00 -60.23 -33.32
N PRO A 181 -28.87 -58.90 -33.16
CA PRO A 181 -28.19 -58.08 -34.14
C PRO A 181 -26.66 -58.25 -33.98
N PRO A 182 -25.89 -58.26 -35.07
CA PRO A 182 -24.43 -58.30 -35.03
C PRO A 182 -23.88 -56.95 -34.53
N MET A 183 -22.92 -57.02 -33.60
CA MET A 183 -22.16 -55.88 -33.12
C MET A 183 -21.53 -55.09 -34.27
N PRO A 184 -21.65 -53.75 -34.31
CA PRO A 184 -20.88 -52.94 -35.24
C PRO A 184 -19.41 -52.98 -34.83
N SER A 185 -18.57 -53.48 -35.73
CA SER A 185 -17.12 -53.44 -35.60
C SER A 185 -16.66 -51.98 -35.61
N LEU A 186 -15.90 -51.63 -34.58
CA LEU A 186 -15.17 -50.37 -34.48
C LEU A 186 -14.09 -50.36 -35.58
N VAL A 187 -14.44 -49.86 -36.76
CA VAL A 187 -13.45 -49.50 -37.78
C VAL A 187 -12.72 -48.26 -37.26
N SER A 188 -11.48 -48.50 -36.90
CA SER A 188 -10.48 -47.52 -36.51
C SER A 188 -10.26 -46.53 -37.66
N THR A 189 -11.03 -45.44 -37.70
CA THR A 189 -10.71 -44.29 -38.55
C THR A 189 -9.56 -43.54 -37.91
N HIS A 190 -8.38 -43.85 -38.42
CA HIS A 190 -7.12 -43.15 -38.23
C HIS A 190 -7.30 -41.67 -38.63
N PHE A 191 -7.69 -40.83 -37.68
CA PHE A 191 -7.73 -39.39 -37.86
C PHE A 191 -6.26 -38.90 -37.89
N GLN A 192 -5.75 -38.65 -39.10
CA GLN A 192 -4.49 -37.94 -39.30
C GLN A 192 -4.66 -36.52 -38.77
N ILE A 193 -4.15 -36.28 -37.58
CA ILE A 193 -3.92 -34.95 -37.01
C ILE A 193 -2.86 -34.30 -37.90
N THR A 194 -3.29 -33.40 -38.78
CA THR A 194 -2.38 -32.48 -39.45
C THR A 194 -1.76 -31.57 -38.38
N PRO A 195 -0.42 -31.38 -38.36
CA PRO A 195 0.21 -30.46 -37.43
C PRO A 195 -0.19 -29.05 -37.82
N PHE A 196 -1.17 -28.49 -37.11
CA PHE A 196 -1.55 -27.09 -37.23
C PHE A 196 -0.31 -26.25 -36.89
N GLN A 197 0.13 -25.48 -37.87
CA GLN A 197 1.20 -24.50 -37.77
C GLN A 197 1.00 -23.65 -36.51
N ASN A 198 2.04 -23.61 -35.68
CA ASN A 198 2.11 -22.77 -34.51
C ASN A 198 1.71 -21.33 -34.90
N PRO A 199 0.73 -20.71 -34.23
CA PRO A 199 0.50 -19.29 -34.40
C PRO A 199 1.80 -18.55 -34.02
N PRO A 200 2.16 -17.47 -34.74
CA PRO A 200 3.42 -16.77 -34.53
C PRO A 200 3.53 -16.35 -33.07
N GLU A 201 4.65 -16.73 -32.44
CA GLU A 201 5.06 -16.27 -31.11
C GLU A 201 5.00 -14.74 -31.08
N MET A 202 3.91 -14.21 -30.52
CA MET A 202 3.85 -12.81 -30.16
C MET A 202 4.81 -12.60 -29.01
N LYS A 203 6.00 -12.09 -29.35
CA LYS A 203 7.00 -11.58 -28.41
C LYS A 203 6.28 -10.71 -27.37
N PRO A 204 6.49 -10.96 -26.07
CA PRO A 204 5.88 -10.17 -25.02
C PRO A 204 6.29 -8.72 -25.22
N THR A 205 5.29 -7.89 -25.47
CA THR A 205 5.43 -6.48 -25.81
C THR A 205 6.15 -5.78 -24.65
N GLU A 206 7.32 -5.20 -24.93
CA GLU A 206 8.19 -4.46 -24.02
C GLU A 206 7.55 -3.19 -23.40
N ALA A 207 6.25 -2.97 -23.60
CA ALA A 207 5.51 -1.79 -23.19
C ALA A 207 5.31 -1.66 -21.66
N LEU A 208 5.51 -2.74 -20.89
CA LEU A 208 5.45 -2.70 -19.42
C LEU A 208 6.80 -2.30 -18.77
N SER A 209 7.90 -2.31 -19.51
CA SER A 209 9.24 -1.92 -19.02
C SER A 209 9.35 -0.39 -18.77
N SER A 210 8.64 0.41 -19.56
CA SER A 210 8.74 1.88 -19.50
C SER A 210 8.15 2.49 -18.21
N ARG A 211 7.10 1.89 -17.62
CA ARG A 211 6.48 2.44 -16.39
C ARG A 211 7.26 2.15 -15.11
N VAL A 212 8.12 1.14 -15.11
CA VAL A 212 8.97 0.79 -13.95
C VAL A 212 10.14 1.77 -13.81
N SER A 213 10.56 2.44 -14.89
CA SER A 213 11.70 3.39 -14.89
C SER A 213 11.48 4.58 -13.96
N ASN A 214 10.34 5.25 -14.00
CA ASN A 214 10.14 6.47 -13.20
C ASN A 214 10.11 6.20 -11.69
N THR A 215 9.48 5.09 -11.27
CA THR A 215 9.51 4.63 -9.87
C THR A 215 10.89 4.14 -9.46
N ARG A 216 11.60 3.44 -10.35
CA ARG A 216 12.98 2.98 -10.10
C ARG A 216 13.95 4.16 -9.96
N ASP A 217 13.81 5.19 -10.77
CA ASP A 217 14.64 6.39 -10.73
C ASP A 217 14.33 7.25 -9.49
N ALA A 218 13.06 7.37 -9.09
CA ALA A 218 12.69 8.03 -7.84
C ALA A 218 13.21 7.29 -6.61
N VAL A 219 13.12 5.96 -6.59
CA VAL A 219 13.66 5.12 -5.51
C VAL A 219 15.18 5.18 -5.50
N ALA A 220 15.85 5.17 -6.65
CA ALA A 220 17.30 5.35 -6.76
C ALA A 220 17.72 6.75 -6.28
N GLY A 221 16.96 7.79 -6.60
CA GLY A 221 17.16 9.16 -6.11
C GLY A 221 17.06 9.27 -4.59
N LEU A 222 16.02 8.68 -3.99
CA LEU A 222 15.85 8.59 -2.54
C LEU A 222 16.99 7.78 -1.88
N HIS A 223 17.37 6.66 -2.50
CA HIS A 223 18.48 5.84 -1.99
C HIS A 223 19.81 6.61 -2.00
N ASN A 224 20.12 7.30 -3.10
CA ASN A 224 21.29 8.16 -3.20
C ASN A 224 21.27 9.31 -2.18
N TYR A 225 20.10 9.88 -1.91
CA TYR A 225 19.94 10.89 -0.86
C TYR A 225 20.21 10.31 0.53
N THR A 226 19.68 9.13 0.86
CA THR A 226 19.97 8.44 2.13
C THR A 226 21.44 8.04 2.28
N ILE A 227 22.11 7.63 1.19
CA ILE A 227 23.57 7.39 1.19
C ILE A 227 24.33 8.69 1.44
N ARG A 228 23.93 9.80 0.81
CA ARG A 228 24.54 11.12 1.08
C ARG A 228 24.33 11.56 2.52
N LEU A 229 23.11 11.44 3.05
CA LEU A 229 22.80 11.76 4.44
C LEU A 229 23.57 10.91 5.42
N SER A 230 23.63 9.59 5.21
CA SER A 230 24.40 8.68 6.06
C SER A 230 25.91 8.96 5.98
N ARG A 231 26.44 9.40 4.83
CA ARG A 231 27.82 9.88 4.72
C ARG A 231 28.06 11.24 5.38
N PHE A 232 27.03 12.09 5.46
CA PHE A 232 27.09 13.35 6.22
C PHE A 232 26.99 13.12 7.73
N LEU A 233 26.16 12.17 8.16
CA LEU A 233 25.94 11.81 9.56
C LEU A 233 27.08 10.95 10.12
N LYS A 234 27.68 10.09 9.29
CA LYS A 234 28.99 9.51 9.58
C LYS A 234 30.00 10.64 9.40
N SER A 235 30.23 11.41 10.48
CA SER A 235 31.37 12.32 10.54
C SER A 235 32.59 11.58 9.98
N PRO A 236 33.21 12.05 8.88
CA PRO A 236 34.41 11.41 8.38
C PRO A 236 35.39 11.31 9.54
N ALA A 237 36.11 10.18 9.63
CA ALA A 237 37.10 9.99 10.67
C ALA A 237 37.99 11.24 10.72
N PRO A 238 38.25 11.82 11.91
CA PRO A 238 39.04 13.04 12.02
C PRO A 238 40.39 12.83 11.32
N GLY A 239 40.56 13.45 10.15
CA GLY A 239 41.77 13.31 9.32
C GLY A 239 41.55 12.95 7.84
N GLU A 240 40.39 12.44 7.42
CA GLU A 240 40.24 12.04 6.01
C GLU A 240 40.22 13.25 5.06
N GLY A 241 39.63 14.36 5.50
CA GLY A 241 39.62 15.63 4.74
C GLY A 241 41.02 16.25 4.63
N THR A 242 41.80 16.23 5.70
CA THR A 242 43.18 16.75 5.70
C THR A 242 44.10 15.89 4.83
N PHE A 243 43.92 14.57 4.83
CA PHE A 243 44.68 13.66 3.97
C PHE A 243 44.39 13.88 2.47
N ARG A 244 43.13 14.11 2.09
CA ARG A 244 42.75 14.43 0.70
C ARG A 244 43.34 15.77 0.25
N LEU A 245 43.32 16.78 1.14
CA LEU A 245 43.91 18.09 0.88
C LEU A 245 45.43 17.99 0.75
N GLN A 246 46.09 17.29 1.66
CA GLN A 246 47.53 17.01 1.61
C GLN A 246 47.92 16.31 0.31
N ARG A 247 47.15 15.31 -0.14
CA ARG A 247 47.39 14.61 -1.41
C ARG A 247 47.22 15.54 -2.63
N ALA A 248 46.26 16.47 -2.60
CA ALA A 248 46.05 17.43 -3.67
C ALA A 248 47.19 18.46 -3.75
N ILE A 249 47.67 18.93 -2.60
CA ILE A 249 48.82 19.84 -2.48
C ILE A 249 50.11 19.12 -2.94
N ALA A 250 50.34 17.89 -2.49
CA ALA A 250 51.50 17.08 -2.89
C ALA A 250 51.52 16.74 -4.39
N ARG A 251 50.36 16.63 -5.06
CA ARG A 251 50.29 16.46 -6.53
C ARG A 251 50.75 17.70 -7.30
N ARG A 252 50.66 18.89 -6.70
CA ARG A 252 51.02 20.17 -7.34
C ARG A 252 52.46 20.59 -7.03
N LEU A 253 52.91 20.36 -5.80
CA LEU A 253 54.25 20.75 -5.34
C LEU A 253 55.27 19.60 -5.36
N GLY A 254 54.82 18.37 -5.63
CA GLY A 254 55.65 17.15 -5.59
C GLY A 254 55.59 16.44 -4.24
N PRO A 255 55.67 15.10 -4.21
CA PRO A 255 55.67 14.33 -2.97
C PRO A 255 56.95 14.61 -2.17
N GLY A 256 56.82 15.00 -0.90
CA GLY A 256 57.96 15.22 0.02
C GLY A 256 58.54 16.64 0.02
N HIS A 257 57.97 17.59 -0.74
CA HIS A 257 58.44 18.98 -0.71
C HIS A 257 58.12 19.62 0.66
N PRO A 258 59.07 20.30 1.33
CA PRO A 258 58.83 20.88 2.67
C PRO A 258 57.67 21.88 2.69
N GLU A 259 57.41 22.55 1.57
CA GLU A 259 56.29 23.49 1.42
C GLU A 259 54.91 22.82 1.42
N THR A 260 54.81 21.50 1.19
CA THR A 260 53.52 20.80 1.22
C THR A 260 52.88 20.79 2.60
N ALA A 261 53.69 20.62 3.65
CA ALA A 261 53.23 20.69 5.04
C ALA A 261 52.82 22.12 5.40
N GLN A 262 53.63 23.12 5.00
CA GLN A 262 53.35 24.52 5.29
C GLN A 262 52.10 25.03 4.57
N ALA A 263 51.89 24.66 3.31
CA ALA A 263 50.68 24.99 2.55
C ALA A 263 49.43 24.31 3.14
N LEU A 264 49.55 23.06 3.63
CA LEU A 264 48.47 22.38 4.32
C LEU A 264 48.07 23.11 5.60
N ASP A 265 49.04 23.50 6.43
CA ASP A 265 48.80 24.23 7.67
C ASP A 265 48.18 25.60 7.41
N GLN A 266 48.63 26.32 6.37
CA GLN A 266 48.02 27.59 5.96
C GLN A 266 46.58 27.41 5.49
N CYS A 267 46.28 26.38 4.70
CA CYS A 267 44.92 26.07 4.29
C CYS A 267 44.02 25.69 5.48
N ILE A 268 44.53 24.92 6.44
CA ILE A 268 43.80 24.57 7.66
C ILE A 268 43.54 25.81 8.51
N LEU A 269 44.55 26.67 8.70
CA LEU A 269 44.42 27.93 9.42
C LEU A 269 43.40 28.84 8.74
N TYR A 270 43.48 29.01 7.42
CA TYR A 270 42.52 29.82 6.66
C TYR A 270 41.10 29.26 6.72
N ALA A 271 40.94 27.93 6.66
CA ALA A 271 39.64 27.29 6.82
C ALA A 271 39.09 27.47 8.24
N ARG A 272 39.95 27.42 9.27
CA ARG A 272 39.58 27.70 10.66
C ARG A 272 39.19 29.16 10.85
N THR A 273 39.97 30.11 10.34
CA THR A 273 39.63 31.54 10.46
C THR A 273 38.35 31.90 9.70
N LEU A 274 38.12 31.31 8.52
CA LEU A 274 36.83 31.46 7.81
C LEU A 274 35.67 30.81 8.56
N ALA A 275 35.90 29.64 9.16
CA ALA A 275 34.89 28.98 9.98
C ALA A 275 34.57 29.84 11.20
N ASP A 276 35.58 30.37 11.89
CA ASP A 276 35.45 31.26 13.04
C ASP A 276 34.79 32.59 12.65
N GLN A 277 35.07 33.15 11.48
CA GLN A 277 34.37 34.35 10.97
C GLN A 277 32.90 34.08 10.61
N LYS A 278 32.58 32.87 10.13
CA LYS A 278 31.19 32.45 9.86
C LYS A 278 30.46 31.99 11.12
N LEU A 279 31.20 31.49 12.12
CA LEU A 279 30.70 31.05 13.42
C LEU A 279 30.62 32.18 14.41
N GLN A 280 31.35 33.28 14.23
CA GLN A 280 31.06 34.54 14.88
C GLN A 280 29.65 34.90 14.42
N PRO A 281 28.63 34.70 15.27
CA PRO A 281 27.35 35.29 14.97
C PRO A 281 27.62 36.78 14.93
N ASN A 282 26.88 37.47 14.08
CA ASN A 282 26.86 38.92 14.01
C ASN A 282 26.43 39.46 15.41
N LEU A 283 27.36 39.50 16.37
CA LEU A 283 27.11 39.84 17.78
C LEU A 283 26.72 41.32 17.93
N GLN A 284 26.86 42.10 16.85
CA GLN A 284 26.40 43.47 16.75
C GLN A 284 24.98 43.62 16.19
N THR A 285 24.40 42.58 15.58
CA THR A 285 22.94 42.55 15.32
C THR A 285 22.24 41.87 16.49
N GLN A 286 22.07 42.68 17.53
CA GLN A 286 21.02 42.59 18.52
C GLN A 286 21.18 41.46 19.54
N SER A 287 20.90 41.81 20.79
CA SER A 287 20.21 40.95 21.73
C SER A 287 18.96 40.37 21.06
N ALA A 288 19.15 39.39 20.17
CA ALA A 288 18.07 38.57 19.69
C ALA A 288 17.41 38.03 20.94
N ASN A 289 16.22 38.56 21.20
CA ASN A 289 15.42 38.27 22.38
C ASN A 289 15.48 36.76 22.55
N ILE A 290 15.80 36.25 23.74
CA ILE A 290 15.88 34.79 23.98
C ILE A 290 14.62 34.09 23.43
N ARG A 291 13.48 34.80 23.48
CA ARG A 291 12.20 34.45 22.86
C ARG A 291 12.22 34.22 21.34
N GLU A 292 12.96 35.02 20.56
CA GLU A 292 13.07 34.84 19.11
C GLU A 292 13.92 33.61 18.76
N LEU A 293 14.97 33.34 19.55
CA LEU A 293 15.77 32.13 19.40
C LEU A 293 14.94 30.89 19.76
N GLU A 294 14.18 30.93 20.86
CA GLU A 294 13.22 29.88 21.26
C GLU A 294 12.12 29.68 20.21
N ALA A 295 11.61 30.74 19.60
CA ALA A 295 10.63 30.63 18.51
C ALA A 295 11.23 29.96 17.27
N LYS A 296 12.49 30.29 16.92
CA LYS A 296 13.21 29.66 15.79
C LYS A 296 13.54 28.19 16.08
N THR A 297 13.96 27.84 17.30
CA THR A 297 14.22 26.44 17.66
C THR A 297 12.94 25.63 17.64
N HIS A 298 11.83 26.16 18.16
CA HIS A 298 10.52 25.50 18.09
C HIS A 298 10.06 25.32 16.63
N SER A 299 10.16 26.34 15.79
CA SER A 299 9.84 26.23 14.35
C SER A 299 10.72 25.18 13.65
N ASN A 300 12.01 25.12 13.97
CA ASN A 300 12.90 24.11 13.41
C ASN A 300 12.55 22.70 13.89
N GLN A 301 12.15 22.54 15.15
CA GLN A 301 11.71 21.27 15.70
C GLN A 301 10.41 20.80 15.03
N GLU A 302 9.46 21.69 14.76
CA GLU A 302 8.26 21.37 13.99
C GLU A 302 8.58 20.95 12.55
N LYS A 303 9.50 21.66 11.88
CA LYS A 303 9.96 21.30 10.54
C LYS A 303 10.65 19.93 10.54
N ALA A 304 11.47 19.65 11.54
CA ALA A 304 12.12 18.35 11.71
C ALA A 304 11.09 17.23 11.91
N GLN A 305 10.06 17.45 12.75
CA GLN A 305 8.97 16.49 12.93
C GLN A 305 8.15 16.28 11.65
N LYS A 306 7.87 17.35 10.89
CA LYS A 306 7.19 17.25 9.59
C LYS A 306 8.02 16.46 8.58
N LEU A 307 9.33 16.71 8.51
CA LEU A 307 10.25 15.96 7.65
C LEU A 307 10.34 14.49 8.06
N GLN A 308 10.37 14.19 9.36
CA GLN A 308 10.36 12.82 9.85
C GLN A 308 9.07 12.09 9.43
N LYS A 309 7.90 12.71 9.63
CA LYS A 309 6.60 12.14 9.19
C LYS A 309 6.56 11.88 7.69
N LEU A 310 7.10 12.79 6.88
CA LEU A 310 7.19 12.61 5.42
C LEU A 310 8.15 11.48 5.04
N ALA A 311 9.28 11.36 5.74
CA ALA A 311 10.22 10.26 5.55
C ALA A 311 9.59 8.90 5.90
N ASP A 312 8.89 8.83 7.03
CA ASP A 312 8.16 7.63 7.46
C ASP A 312 7.08 7.24 6.45
N LEU A 313 6.29 8.21 5.97
CA LEU A 313 5.28 8.01 4.94
C LEU A 313 5.89 7.54 3.61
N SER A 314 7.02 8.12 3.19
CA SER A 314 7.73 7.69 1.99
C SER A 314 8.24 6.24 2.11
N THR A 315 8.69 5.85 3.31
CA THR A 315 9.13 4.49 3.61
C THR A 315 7.97 3.50 3.56
N ALA A 316 6.83 3.87 4.14
CA ALA A 316 5.60 3.07 4.09
C ALA A 316 5.10 2.88 2.65
N LEU A 317 5.07 3.95 1.85
CA LEU A 317 4.70 3.88 0.43
C LEU A 317 5.66 2.97 -0.35
N ARG A 318 6.96 3.02 -0.06
CA ARG A 318 7.94 2.12 -0.70
C ARG A 318 7.63 0.66 -0.41
N LEU A 319 7.40 0.29 0.85
CA LEU A 319 7.06 -1.08 1.24
C LEU A 319 5.77 -1.56 0.58
N LEU A 320 4.78 -0.67 0.47
CA LEU A 320 3.49 -0.97 -0.16
C LEU A 320 3.65 -1.18 -1.68
N CYS A 321 4.46 -0.34 -2.34
CA CYS A 321 4.82 -0.53 -3.75
C CYS A 321 5.58 -1.85 -3.97
N GLU A 322 6.57 -2.18 -3.12
CA GLU A 322 7.29 -3.46 -3.19
C GLU A 322 6.33 -4.65 -3.05
N HIS A 323 5.39 -4.57 -2.11
CA HIS A 323 4.36 -5.60 -1.92
C HIS A 323 3.45 -5.76 -3.15
N HIS A 324 2.97 -4.66 -3.74
CA HIS A 324 2.14 -4.73 -4.95
C HIS A 324 2.91 -5.24 -6.15
N VAL A 325 4.17 -4.85 -6.33
CA VAL A 325 5.01 -5.38 -7.41
C VAL A 325 5.20 -6.89 -7.23
N SER A 326 5.48 -7.36 -6.02
CA SER A 326 5.57 -8.80 -5.72
C SER A 326 4.25 -9.52 -6.00
N SER A 327 3.11 -8.96 -5.54
CA SER A 327 1.80 -9.58 -5.74
C SER A 327 1.41 -9.63 -7.22
N ILE A 328 1.76 -8.61 -8.01
CA ILE A 328 1.55 -8.62 -9.46
C ILE A 328 2.45 -9.67 -10.10
N ALA A 329 3.72 -9.76 -9.70
CA ALA A 329 4.65 -10.78 -10.19
C ALA A 329 4.10 -12.19 -9.90
N ASP A 330 3.70 -12.46 -8.66
CA ASP A 330 3.11 -13.73 -8.23
C ASP A 330 1.83 -14.06 -9.01
N PHE A 331 0.96 -13.07 -9.26
CA PHE A 331 -0.23 -13.24 -10.08
C PHE A 331 0.11 -13.55 -11.54
N THR A 332 1.07 -12.82 -12.11
CA THR A 332 1.50 -13.04 -13.50
C THR A 332 2.13 -14.41 -13.68
N GLU A 333 2.93 -14.88 -12.73
CA GLU A 333 3.61 -16.17 -12.81
C GLU A 333 2.66 -17.33 -12.55
N ASN A 334 1.84 -17.24 -11.49
CA ASN A 334 1.06 -18.38 -11.01
C ASN A 334 -0.39 -18.42 -11.51
N ALA A 335 -1.05 -17.27 -11.63
CA ALA A 335 -2.50 -17.21 -11.88
C ALA A 335 -2.84 -16.86 -13.34
N SER A 336 -2.00 -16.08 -14.03
CA SER A 336 -2.32 -15.58 -15.36
C SER A 336 -2.42 -16.69 -16.41
N HIS A 337 -1.49 -17.66 -16.39
CA HIS A 337 -1.47 -18.76 -17.35
C HIS A 337 -2.67 -19.72 -17.18
N PRO A 338 -3.00 -20.20 -15.96
CA PRO A 338 -4.20 -21.01 -15.75
C PRO A 338 -5.48 -20.28 -16.13
N LEU A 339 -5.63 -18.99 -15.78
CA LEU A 339 -6.81 -18.20 -16.14
C LEU A 339 -6.93 -18.02 -17.65
N ARG A 340 -5.80 -17.74 -18.33
CA ARG A 340 -5.79 -17.60 -19.79
C ARG A 340 -6.12 -18.91 -20.48
N ARG A 341 -5.60 -20.04 -19.99
CA ARG A 341 -5.95 -21.37 -20.51
C ARG A 341 -7.44 -21.66 -20.29
N SER A 342 -7.96 -21.43 -19.09
CA SER A 342 -9.38 -21.63 -18.77
C SER A 342 -10.29 -20.76 -19.62
N LEU A 343 -9.94 -19.48 -19.85
CA LEU A 343 -10.70 -18.59 -20.72
C LEU A 343 -10.62 -19.00 -22.20
N GLN A 344 -9.48 -19.53 -22.65
CA GLN A 344 -9.35 -20.06 -24.00
C GLN A 344 -10.16 -21.35 -24.19
N GLU A 345 -10.21 -22.22 -23.19
CA GLU A 345 -11.05 -23.42 -23.17
C GLU A 345 -12.53 -23.04 -23.21
N GLU A 346 -12.99 -22.12 -22.35
CA GLU A 346 -14.37 -21.60 -22.42
C GLU A 346 -14.66 -20.88 -23.73
N SER A 347 -13.72 -20.12 -24.28
CA SER A 347 -13.89 -19.46 -25.57
C SER A 347 -14.06 -20.47 -26.69
N ARG A 348 -13.37 -21.62 -26.65
CA ARG A 348 -13.56 -22.71 -27.62
C ARG A 348 -14.93 -23.35 -27.46
N LEU A 349 -15.29 -23.72 -26.23
CA LEU A 349 -16.59 -24.33 -25.94
C LEU A 349 -17.77 -23.42 -26.34
N SER A 350 -17.67 -22.13 -26.03
CA SER A 350 -18.68 -21.14 -26.41
C SER A 350 -18.70 -20.87 -27.92
N LYS A 351 -17.55 -20.83 -28.58
CA LYS A 351 -17.48 -20.71 -30.04
C LYS A 351 -18.13 -21.91 -30.73
N ASP A 352 -17.82 -23.12 -30.29
CA ASP A 352 -18.45 -24.35 -30.81
C ASP A 352 -19.95 -24.31 -30.57
N HIS A 353 -20.40 -23.84 -29.40
CA HIS A 353 -21.83 -23.72 -29.12
C HIS A 353 -22.52 -22.65 -29.98
N VAL A 354 -21.86 -21.51 -30.25
CA VAL A 354 -22.36 -20.47 -31.15
C VAL A 354 -22.36 -20.96 -32.59
N ASP A 355 -21.37 -21.72 -33.02
CA ASP A 355 -21.29 -22.28 -34.36
C ASP A 355 -22.33 -23.38 -34.56
N ILE A 356 -22.57 -24.23 -33.55
CA ILE A 356 -23.70 -25.18 -33.52
C ILE A 356 -25.03 -24.41 -33.57
N SER A 357 -25.17 -23.34 -32.81
CA SER A 357 -26.39 -22.52 -32.80
C SER A 357 -26.60 -21.80 -34.13
N ARG A 358 -25.54 -21.28 -34.75
CA ARG A 358 -25.56 -20.65 -36.08
C ARG A 358 -25.85 -21.66 -37.16
N ALA A 359 -25.25 -22.85 -37.10
CA ALA A 359 -25.53 -23.95 -38.02
C ALA A 359 -26.97 -24.43 -37.84
N ALA A 360 -27.48 -24.53 -36.61
CA ALA A 360 -28.89 -24.82 -36.34
C ALA A 360 -29.79 -23.73 -36.95
N ILE A 361 -29.52 -22.44 -36.72
CA ILE A 361 -30.31 -21.32 -37.29
C ILE A 361 -30.24 -21.30 -38.83
N ALA A 362 -29.06 -21.54 -39.42
CA ALA A 362 -28.86 -21.53 -40.86
C ALA A 362 -29.45 -22.77 -41.55
N SER A 363 -29.44 -23.92 -40.87
CA SER A 363 -30.11 -25.14 -41.32
C SER A 363 -31.61 -25.13 -41.01
N ASP A 364 -32.07 -24.23 -40.13
CA ASP A 364 -33.48 -23.99 -39.85
C ASP A 364 -34.14 -23.20 -41.01
N ASN A 365 -34.27 -23.88 -42.15
CA ASN A 365 -35.06 -23.49 -43.31
C ASN A 365 -36.56 -23.29 -42.98
N ARG A 366 -36.97 -23.42 -41.71
CA ARG A 366 -38.33 -23.16 -41.25
C ARG A 366 -38.70 -21.69 -41.39
N LEU A 367 -37.77 -20.75 -41.25
CA LEU A 367 -38.06 -19.31 -41.44
C LEU A 367 -38.38 -18.95 -42.90
N ALA A 368 -37.75 -19.61 -43.87
CA ALA A 368 -38.11 -19.47 -45.29
C ALA A 368 -39.46 -20.13 -45.61
N LYS A 369 -39.78 -21.26 -44.97
CA LYS A 369 -41.07 -21.97 -45.12
C LYS A 369 -42.24 -21.33 -44.33
N LEU A 370 -41.93 -20.45 -43.37
CA LEU A 370 -42.90 -19.72 -42.54
C LEU A 370 -43.65 -18.63 -43.30
N SER A 371 -43.08 -18.12 -44.39
CA SER A 371 -43.71 -17.08 -45.24
C SER A 371 -44.94 -17.59 -46.00
N GLU A 372 -45.09 -18.91 -46.18
CA GLU A 372 -46.14 -19.49 -47.03
C GLU A 372 -47.32 -20.07 -46.23
N ASN A 373 -47.19 -20.26 -44.90
CA ASN A 373 -48.25 -20.88 -44.10
C ASN A 373 -48.41 -20.24 -42.70
N PRO A 374 -49.46 -19.43 -42.46
CA PRO A 374 -49.67 -18.72 -41.18
C PRO A 374 -49.92 -19.65 -39.98
N LEU A 375 -50.36 -20.89 -40.23
CA LEU A 375 -50.52 -21.91 -39.19
C LEU A 375 -49.16 -22.41 -38.64
N SER A 376 -48.08 -22.29 -39.41
CA SER A 376 -46.74 -22.68 -38.95
C SER A 376 -46.13 -21.68 -37.95
N PHE A 377 -46.50 -20.39 -38.05
CA PHE A 377 -46.06 -19.36 -37.11
C PHE A 377 -46.62 -19.61 -35.71
N LEU A 378 -47.92 -19.90 -35.62
CA LEU A 378 -48.58 -20.27 -34.37
C LEU A 378 -47.87 -21.45 -33.69
N THR A 379 -47.55 -22.48 -34.47
CA THR A 379 -46.88 -23.70 -33.99
C THR A 379 -45.46 -23.42 -33.49
N LEU A 380 -44.71 -22.57 -34.19
CA LEU A 380 -43.35 -22.17 -33.79
C LEU A 380 -43.34 -21.27 -32.56
N VAL A 381 -44.31 -20.36 -32.43
CA VAL A 381 -44.43 -19.51 -31.23
C VAL A 381 -44.85 -20.35 -30.03
N THR A 382 -45.77 -21.31 -30.17
CA THR A 382 -46.08 -22.27 -29.09
C THR A 382 -44.87 -23.10 -28.69
N GLN A 383 -44.06 -23.54 -29.66
CA GLN A 383 -42.83 -24.30 -29.40
C GLN A 383 -41.77 -23.43 -28.69
N ALA A 384 -41.56 -22.19 -29.14
CA ALA A 384 -40.61 -21.25 -28.54
C ALA A 384 -41.02 -20.86 -27.11
N CYS A 385 -42.32 -20.71 -26.86
CA CYS A 385 -42.86 -20.47 -25.52
C CYS A 385 -42.96 -21.76 -24.67
N ARG A 386 -42.52 -22.92 -25.19
CA ARG A 386 -42.60 -24.24 -24.54
C ARG A 386 -44.01 -24.63 -24.08
N MET A 387 -45.03 -24.17 -24.78
CA MET A 387 -46.41 -24.52 -24.47
C MET A 387 -46.79 -25.79 -25.24
N GLN A 388 -47.34 -26.78 -24.54
CA GLN A 388 -47.80 -28.04 -25.12
C GLN A 388 -49.31 -27.97 -25.43
N GLY A 389 -49.73 -28.40 -26.62
CA GLY A 389 -51.14 -28.48 -27.03
C GLY A 389 -51.63 -27.36 -27.97
N SER A 390 -52.88 -27.45 -28.44
CA SER A 390 -53.52 -26.42 -29.27
C SER A 390 -53.93 -25.23 -28.41
N VAL A 391 -52.95 -24.37 -28.12
CA VAL A 391 -53.15 -23.19 -27.29
C VAL A 391 -53.61 -22.02 -28.16
N GLY A 392 -54.72 -21.39 -27.78
CA GLY A 392 -55.25 -20.23 -28.49
C GLY A 392 -54.31 -19.03 -28.45
N ALA A 393 -54.37 -18.17 -29.46
CA ALA A 393 -53.51 -16.99 -29.62
C ALA A 393 -53.45 -16.09 -28.37
N ARG A 394 -54.54 -15.98 -27.61
CA ARG A 394 -54.61 -15.18 -26.39
C ARG A 394 -53.71 -15.70 -25.27
N ALA A 395 -53.62 -17.01 -25.10
CA ALA A 395 -52.76 -17.63 -24.10
C ALA A 395 -51.28 -17.55 -24.50
N ILE A 396 -50.99 -17.63 -25.81
CA ILE A 396 -49.65 -17.35 -26.35
C ILE A 396 -49.22 -15.91 -26.05
N LEU A 397 -50.07 -14.92 -26.32
CA LEU A 397 -49.78 -13.52 -26.04
C LEU A 397 -49.55 -13.26 -24.54
N ALA A 398 -50.36 -13.87 -23.67
CA ALA A 398 -50.18 -13.76 -22.23
C ALA A 398 -48.83 -14.35 -21.76
N GLU A 399 -48.39 -15.45 -22.37
CA GLU A 399 -47.11 -16.08 -22.03
C GLU A 399 -45.91 -15.30 -22.56
N VAL A 400 -46.00 -14.76 -23.79
CA VAL A 400 -44.99 -13.84 -24.33
C VAL A 400 -44.88 -12.59 -23.47
N GLU A 401 -46.02 -12.02 -23.06
CA GLU A 401 -46.04 -10.86 -22.16
C GLU A 401 -45.40 -11.20 -20.80
N ARG A 402 -45.67 -12.39 -20.25
CA ARG A 402 -45.04 -12.88 -19.02
C ARG A 402 -43.52 -12.95 -19.16
N ILE A 403 -43.02 -13.49 -20.28
CA ILE A 403 -41.58 -13.59 -20.57
C ILE A 403 -40.95 -12.20 -20.69
N ILE A 404 -41.59 -11.27 -21.41
CA ILE A 404 -41.11 -9.88 -21.56
C ILE A 404 -41.05 -9.20 -20.20
N ARG A 405 -42.11 -9.28 -19.39
CA ARG A 405 -42.13 -8.69 -18.04
C ARG A 405 -41.05 -9.30 -17.15
N HIS A 406 -40.80 -10.60 -17.24
CA HIS A 406 -39.73 -11.25 -16.49
C HIS A 406 -38.33 -10.76 -16.92
N ALA A 407 -38.09 -10.62 -18.22
CA ALA A 407 -36.85 -10.04 -18.75
C ALA A 407 -36.66 -8.59 -18.28
N HIS A 408 -37.73 -7.79 -18.30
CA HIS A 408 -37.71 -6.39 -17.84
C HIS A 408 -37.46 -6.27 -16.33
N ARG A 409 -38.07 -7.14 -15.51
CA ARG A 409 -37.78 -7.20 -14.06
C ARG A 409 -36.33 -7.57 -13.81
N ARG A 410 -35.78 -8.54 -14.54
CA ARG A 410 -34.36 -8.94 -14.41
C ARG A 410 -33.42 -7.81 -14.81
N ALA A 411 -33.71 -7.09 -15.88
CA ALA A 411 -32.93 -5.92 -16.29
C ALA A 411 -33.02 -4.79 -15.25
N SER A 412 -34.22 -4.50 -14.74
CA SER A 412 -34.45 -3.51 -13.69
C SER A 412 -33.74 -3.88 -12.38
N LEU A 413 -33.68 -5.17 -12.02
CA LEU A 413 -32.96 -5.66 -10.85
C LEU A 413 -31.45 -5.52 -11.01
N LEU A 414 -30.90 -5.76 -12.21
CA LEU A 414 -29.50 -5.49 -12.52
C LEU A 414 -29.17 -4.00 -12.48
N ASP A 415 -30.10 -3.14 -12.91
CA ASP A 415 -29.94 -1.69 -12.79
C ASP A 415 -30.06 -1.19 -11.34
N ALA A 416 -30.96 -1.79 -10.55
CA ALA A 416 -31.08 -1.52 -9.12
C ALA A 416 -29.87 -2.07 -8.32
N GLY A 417 -29.21 -3.11 -8.83
CA GLY A 417 -27.98 -3.67 -8.30
C GLY A 417 -26.72 -2.89 -8.68
N ARG A 418 -26.82 -1.86 -9.53
CA ARG A 418 -25.73 -0.89 -9.67
C ARG A 418 -25.57 -0.19 -8.32
N LEU A 419 -24.39 -0.34 -7.73
CA LEU A 419 -24.02 0.34 -6.48
C LEU A 419 -24.49 1.79 -6.54
N PRO A 420 -25.24 2.28 -5.54
CA PRO A 420 -25.68 3.68 -5.50
C PRO A 420 -24.45 4.55 -5.72
N ARG A 421 -24.49 5.37 -6.77
CA ARG A 421 -23.49 6.42 -6.98
C ARG A 421 -23.44 7.19 -5.65
N PRO A 422 -22.29 7.25 -4.95
CA PRO A 422 -22.24 7.68 -3.55
C PRO A 422 -22.96 9.03 -3.43
N ALA A 423 -24.12 9.01 -2.78
CA ALA A 423 -24.93 10.19 -2.61
C ALA A 423 -24.16 11.16 -1.71
N GLY A 424 -23.80 12.32 -2.26
CA GLY A 424 -23.10 13.38 -1.53
C GLY A 424 -21.67 13.70 -1.97
N VAL A 425 -21.20 13.20 -3.12
CA VAL A 425 -20.02 13.83 -3.72
C VAL A 425 -20.46 15.15 -4.34
N ASP A 426 -20.18 16.24 -3.62
CA ASP A 426 -20.39 17.61 -4.05
C ASP A 426 -19.80 17.77 -5.46
N PRO A 427 -20.58 18.18 -6.49
CA PRO A 427 -20.07 18.27 -7.86
C PRO A 427 -18.85 19.19 -7.97
N SER A 428 -18.74 20.17 -7.07
CA SER A 428 -17.58 21.04 -6.89
C SER A 428 -16.28 20.26 -6.61
N LEU A 429 -16.31 19.20 -5.80
CA LEU A 429 -15.15 18.36 -5.49
C LEU A 429 -14.71 17.52 -6.69
N ILE A 430 -15.64 17.13 -7.56
CA ILE A 430 -15.34 16.40 -8.80
C ILE A 430 -14.66 17.34 -9.79
N ASP A 431 -15.14 18.57 -9.90
CA ASP A 431 -14.55 19.58 -10.78
C ASP A 431 -13.20 20.08 -10.25
N GLU A 432 -13.04 20.22 -8.94
CA GLU A 432 -11.74 20.51 -8.30
C GLU A 432 -10.75 19.35 -8.51
N TYR A 433 -11.19 18.11 -8.34
CA TYR A 433 -10.36 16.94 -8.64
C TYR A 433 -9.95 16.91 -10.10
N ARG A 434 -10.88 17.14 -11.04
CA ARG A 434 -10.58 17.20 -12.48
C ARG A 434 -9.60 18.31 -12.81
N SER A 435 -9.83 19.52 -12.29
CA SER A 435 -8.93 20.66 -12.47
C SER A 435 -7.52 20.39 -11.93
N THR A 436 -7.42 19.78 -10.75
CA THR A 436 -6.12 19.42 -10.15
C THR A 436 -5.43 18.28 -10.92
N THR A 437 -6.18 17.29 -11.42
CA THR A 437 -5.62 16.23 -12.27
C THR A 437 -5.16 16.76 -13.62
N ASP A 438 -5.89 17.69 -14.23
CA ASP A 438 -5.55 18.29 -15.52
C ASP A 438 -4.31 19.18 -15.36
N ALA A 439 -4.25 20.01 -14.31
CA ALA A 439 -3.06 20.79 -13.99
C ALA A 439 -1.84 19.92 -13.70
N ALA A 440 -2.02 18.75 -13.08
CA ALA A 440 -0.95 17.79 -12.87
C ALA A 440 -0.50 17.14 -14.19
N HIS A 441 -1.44 16.79 -15.07
CA HIS A 441 -1.14 16.27 -16.41
C HIS A 441 -0.38 17.31 -17.23
N ASP A 442 -0.79 18.58 -17.22
CA ASP A 442 -0.11 19.67 -17.92
C ASP A 442 1.32 19.91 -17.42
N ARG A 443 1.56 19.75 -16.11
CA ARG A 443 2.92 19.83 -15.55
C ARG A 443 3.75 18.62 -16.00
N ALA A 444 3.16 17.43 -16.01
CA ALA A 444 3.83 16.21 -16.45
C ALA A 444 4.18 16.26 -17.94
N THR A 445 3.27 16.72 -18.81
CA THR A 445 3.50 16.89 -20.24
C THR A 445 4.60 17.93 -20.48
N LYS A 446 4.56 19.10 -19.83
CA LYS A 446 5.63 20.12 -19.91
C LYS A 446 7.00 19.62 -19.44
N LEU A 447 7.03 18.73 -18.43
CA LEU A 447 8.27 18.14 -17.97
C LEU A 447 8.81 17.11 -18.97
N LEU A 448 7.93 16.29 -19.54
CA LEU A 448 8.28 15.28 -20.53
C LEU A 448 8.77 15.91 -21.83
N THR A 449 8.13 16.98 -22.31
CA THR A 449 8.60 17.73 -23.49
C THR A 449 9.98 18.31 -23.26
N ARG A 450 10.22 18.97 -22.12
CA ARG A 450 11.56 19.48 -21.75
C ARG A 450 12.61 18.37 -21.63
N LYS A 451 12.24 17.19 -21.11
CA LYS A 451 13.16 16.04 -21.04
C LYS A 451 13.46 15.48 -22.43
N ALA A 452 12.47 15.41 -23.31
CA ALA A 452 12.65 15.00 -24.70
C ALA A 452 13.56 15.98 -25.46
N GLU A 453 13.34 17.29 -25.33
CA GLU A 453 14.21 18.34 -25.88
C GLU A 453 15.65 18.21 -25.36
N LYS A 454 15.83 18.00 -24.05
CA LYS A 454 17.18 17.76 -23.47
C LYS A 454 17.82 16.48 -23.98
N ALA A 455 17.05 15.41 -24.20
CA ALA A 455 17.58 14.17 -24.78
C ALA A 455 18.01 14.37 -26.23
N VAL A 456 17.25 15.17 -27.01
CA VAL A 456 17.63 15.54 -28.39
C VAL A 456 18.92 16.36 -28.39
N MET A 457 19.04 17.39 -27.53
CA MET A 457 20.29 18.16 -27.38
C MET A 457 21.46 17.28 -26.87
N GLY A 458 21.18 16.33 -25.99
CA GLY A 458 22.21 15.39 -25.52
C GLY A 458 22.74 14.50 -26.64
N ARG A 459 21.87 14.05 -27.56
CA ARG A 459 22.27 13.29 -28.75
C ARG A 459 23.09 14.13 -29.73
N SER A 460 22.74 15.40 -29.94
CA SER A 460 23.55 16.27 -30.81
C SER A 460 24.95 16.49 -30.20
N LEU A 461 25.04 16.76 -28.89
CA LEU A 461 26.32 16.88 -28.20
C LEU A 461 27.17 15.61 -28.27
N ALA A 462 26.54 14.42 -28.12
CA ALA A 462 27.24 13.16 -28.27
C ALA A 462 27.81 13.00 -29.69
N SER A 463 27.03 13.33 -30.71
CA SER A 463 27.47 13.34 -32.11
C SER A 463 28.62 14.33 -32.34
N ASP A 464 28.58 15.52 -31.74
CA ASP A 464 29.65 16.52 -31.84
C ASP A 464 30.94 16.04 -31.18
N VAL A 465 30.83 15.40 -30.01
CA VAL A 465 31.99 14.78 -29.33
C VAL A 465 32.57 13.65 -30.17
N GLU A 466 31.74 12.81 -30.77
CA GLU A 466 32.19 11.75 -31.68
C GLU A 466 32.85 12.30 -32.94
N ALA A 467 32.36 13.44 -33.47
CA ALA A 467 32.99 14.15 -34.59
C ALA A 467 34.36 14.70 -34.19
N LEU A 468 34.46 15.41 -33.06
CA LEU A 468 35.74 15.92 -32.52
C LEU A 468 36.74 14.80 -32.24
N LEU A 469 36.28 13.67 -31.70
CA LEU A 469 37.13 12.50 -31.48
C LEU A 469 37.66 11.93 -32.81
N ARG A 470 36.82 11.86 -33.85
CA ARG A 470 37.25 11.45 -35.20
C ARG A 470 38.28 12.43 -35.77
N GLU A 471 38.03 13.72 -35.70
CA GLU A 471 38.96 14.76 -36.16
C GLU A 471 40.30 14.70 -35.41
N SER A 472 40.27 14.53 -34.09
CA SER A 472 41.48 14.41 -33.26
C SER A 472 42.31 13.19 -33.63
N ARG A 473 41.67 12.06 -33.98
CA ARG A 473 42.38 10.86 -34.45
C ARG A 473 43.07 11.09 -35.80
N VAL A 474 42.39 11.77 -36.72
CA VAL A 474 42.97 12.17 -38.01
C VAL A 474 44.18 13.08 -37.81
N ALA A 475 44.07 14.09 -36.94
CA ALA A 475 45.18 14.99 -36.62
C ALA A 475 46.39 14.28 -35.98
N LEU A 476 46.14 13.21 -35.22
CA LEU A 476 47.17 12.38 -34.59
C LEU A 476 47.72 11.27 -35.49
N GLY A 477 47.24 11.13 -36.73
CA GLY A 477 47.68 10.09 -37.67
C GLY A 477 47.31 8.67 -37.23
N LEU A 478 46.33 8.52 -36.35
CA LEU A 478 45.85 7.22 -35.89
C LEU A 478 44.87 6.63 -36.93
N PRO A 479 45.01 5.36 -37.33
CA PRO A 479 44.12 4.75 -38.31
C PRO A 479 42.67 4.75 -37.80
N THR A 480 41.76 5.26 -38.62
CA THR A 480 40.32 5.20 -38.37
C THR A 480 39.85 3.76 -38.62
N MET A 481 39.36 3.08 -37.58
CA MET A 481 38.62 1.82 -37.72
C MET A 481 37.20 2.05 -38.20
#